data_AF-A0A8J3QHT0-F1
#
_entry.id   AF-A0A8J3QHT0-F1
#
_cell.length_a   1.000
_cell.length_b   1.000
_cell.length_c   1.000
_cell.angle_alpha   90.00
_cell.angle_beta   90.00
_cell.angle_gamma   90.00
#
_symmetry.space_group_name_H-M   'P 1'
#
loop_
_entity.id
_entity.type
_entity.pdbx_description
1 polymer ?
#
loop_
_entity_poly.entity_id
_entity_poly.type
_entity_poly.pdbx_seq_one_letter_code
_entity_poly.pdbx_strand_id
1 'polypeptide(L)'
;MCNPRRVKERASRRIARAWEESVSHVAQLVLQASGQASVRIPFSETFSAAVRRAFERALSNDSRWRATDVGYETSVDDGRVAYLSATGDLEILIELTDIVAVSEQRTGRVRAESTSDISSEGEGTYDPEIRLRSEAEARQIALQNANRQLDAMEQAQANQLLQDARQEVLRRIGDEEARVREEAEAAAAATANELRARREQELTRRAQERLAIVRRQSTELAGAALGRAYQEVLVAAAVGRGAQNLETFTDDEGRIHIRFEAEA
;
A
#
# COMPACT_ATOMS: atom_id res chain seq x y z
N MET A 1 -30.88 -62.62 63.78
CA MET A 1 -31.11 -61.51 62.84
C MET A 1 -29.76 -61.13 62.27
N CYS A 2 -29.44 -61.64 61.08
CA CYS A 2 -28.21 -61.24 60.40
C CYS A 2 -28.41 -59.88 59.71
N ASN A 3 -27.36 -59.05 59.72
CA ASN A 3 -27.40 -57.72 59.11
C ASN A 3 -27.10 -57.83 57.60
N PRO A 4 -27.83 -57.09 56.74
CA PRO A 4 -27.53 -57.03 55.32
C PRO A 4 -26.12 -56.51 55.08
N ARG A 5 -25.40 -57.15 54.14
CA ARG A 5 -24.05 -56.76 53.74
C ARG A 5 -24.11 -55.74 52.61
N ARG A 6 -23.14 -54.83 52.60
CA ARG A 6 -23.03 -53.73 51.62
C ARG A 6 -21.87 -53.99 50.67
N VAL A 7 -22.09 -53.71 49.40
CA VAL A 7 -21.09 -53.71 48.33
C VAL A 7 -21.01 -52.30 47.76
N LYS A 8 -19.80 -51.81 47.55
CA LYS A 8 -19.54 -50.53 46.90
C LYS A 8 -18.79 -50.77 45.60
N GLU A 9 -19.27 -50.17 44.52
CA GLU A 9 -18.61 -50.17 43.22
C GLU A 9 -18.35 -48.72 42.80
N ARG A 10 -17.18 -48.46 42.21
CA ARG A 10 -16.80 -47.13 41.72
C ARG A 10 -16.81 -47.14 40.20
N ALA A 11 -17.40 -46.12 39.61
CA ALA A 11 -17.30 -45.85 38.18
C ALA A 11 -16.58 -44.51 37.95
N SER A 12 -15.80 -44.41 36.88
CA SER A 12 -15.15 -43.16 36.47
C SER A 12 -15.26 -42.92 34.97
N ARG A 13 -15.27 -41.66 34.56
CA ARG A 13 -15.35 -41.23 33.15
C ARG A 13 -14.49 -39.98 32.94
N ARG A 14 -13.76 -39.94 31.84
CA ARG A 14 -13.05 -38.75 31.36
C ARG A 14 -13.94 -37.97 30.41
N ILE A 15 -14.09 -36.67 30.65
CA ILE A 15 -14.84 -35.75 29.78
C ILE A 15 -13.86 -34.72 29.25
N ALA A 16 -13.89 -34.49 27.93
CA ALA A 16 -13.15 -33.42 27.27
C ALA A 16 -14.11 -32.55 26.45
N ARG A 17 -13.91 -31.23 26.50
CA ARG A 17 -14.63 -30.24 25.70
C ARG A 17 -13.64 -29.22 25.16
N ALA A 18 -13.87 -28.80 23.92
CA ALA A 18 -13.06 -27.79 23.27
C ALA A 18 -13.94 -26.67 22.70
N TRP A 19 -13.39 -25.47 22.65
CA TRP A 19 -13.95 -24.30 21.98
C TRP A 19 -12.91 -23.73 21.01
N GLU A 20 -13.34 -23.29 19.84
CA GLU A 20 -12.50 -22.68 18.82
C GLU A 20 -13.19 -21.42 18.29
N GLU A 21 -12.44 -20.31 18.20
CA GLU A 21 -12.86 -19.06 17.58
C GLU A 21 -11.89 -18.68 16.46
N SER A 22 -12.41 -18.14 15.37
CA SER A 22 -11.60 -17.60 14.28
C SER A 22 -11.61 -16.08 14.31
N VAL A 23 -10.44 -15.49 14.14
CA VAL A 23 -10.25 -14.05 14.04
C VAL A 23 -9.80 -13.72 12.62
N SER A 24 -10.32 -12.64 12.04
CA SER A 24 -9.89 -12.18 10.72
C SER A 24 -9.68 -10.68 10.71
N HIS A 25 -8.60 -10.23 10.06
CA HIS A 25 -8.36 -8.82 9.83
C HIS A 25 -8.04 -8.56 8.35
N VAL A 26 -8.52 -7.43 7.84
CA VAL A 26 -8.26 -6.96 6.49
C VAL A 26 -7.54 -5.62 6.60
N ALA A 27 -6.30 -5.57 6.13
CA ALA A 27 -5.53 -4.35 6.05
C ALA A 27 -5.59 -3.81 4.62
N GLN A 28 -5.87 -2.51 4.49
CA GLN A 28 -5.89 -1.80 3.22
C GLN A 28 -4.84 -0.69 3.24
N LEU A 29 -4.06 -0.61 2.17
CA LEU A 29 -3.02 0.41 2.04
C LEU A 29 -3.09 1.02 0.65
N VAL A 30 -3.00 2.35 0.59
CA VAL A 30 -2.99 3.14 -0.63
C VAL A 30 -1.70 3.95 -0.64
N LEU A 31 -0.88 3.76 -1.67
CA LEU A 31 0.38 4.46 -1.88
C LEU A 31 0.36 5.18 -3.23
N GLN A 32 1.12 6.27 -3.33
CA GLN A 32 1.37 6.94 -4.60
C GLN A 32 2.72 6.45 -5.17
N ALA A 33 2.74 6.13 -6.46
CA ALA A 33 3.94 5.86 -7.23
C ALA A 33 4.21 7.05 -8.17
N SER A 34 5.47 7.42 -8.33
CA SER A 34 5.90 8.49 -9.24
C SER A 34 7.07 8.05 -10.08
N GLY A 35 7.05 8.38 -11.37
CA GLY A 35 8.17 8.24 -12.28
C GLY A 35 8.49 9.57 -12.94
N GLN A 36 9.78 9.89 -13.03
CA GLN A 36 10.24 11.16 -13.58
C GLN A 36 11.33 10.94 -14.62
N ALA A 37 11.34 11.82 -15.63
CA ALA A 37 12.42 11.89 -16.61
C ALA A 37 12.71 13.35 -16.94
N SER A 38 13.98 13.72 -16.92
CA SER A 38 14.40 15.08 -17.24
C SER A 38 15.53 15.11 -18.25
N VAL A 39 15.55 16.13 -19.09
CA VAL A 39 16.71 16.47 -19.93
C VAL A 39 17.06 17.93 -19.76
N ARG A 40 18.35 18.21 -19.67
CA ARG A 40 18.90 19.56 -19.70
C ARG A 40 19.58 19.80 -21.05
N ILE A 41 19.26 20.92 -21.66
CA ILE A 41 19.80 21.37 -22.94
C ILE A 41 20.70 22.58 -22.64
N PRO A 42 22.02 22.49 -22.88
CA PRO A 42 22.97 23.56 -22.58
C PRO A 42 22.84 24.71 -23.58
N PHE A 43 21.85 25.57 -23.34
CA PHE A 43 21.62 26.77 -24.16
C PHE A 43 22.78 27.77 -24.00
N SER A 44 23.41 27.79 -22.84
CA SER A 44 24.55 28.67 -22.51
C SER A 44 25.81 28.39 -23.33
N GLU A 45 26.05 27.14 -23.69
CA GLU A 45 27.18 26.72 -24.53
C GLU A 45 26.92 26.98 -26.02
N THR A 46 25.64 26.99 -26.40
CA THR A 46 25.22 27.14 -27.80
C THR A 46 25.09 28.61 -28.21
N PHE A 47 24.67 29.48 -27.29
CA PHE A 47 24.27 30.86 -27.59
C PHE A 47 25.07 31.90 -26.80
N SER A 48 25.44 32.99 -27.49
CA SER A 48 26.13 34.11 -26.86
C SER A 48 25.27 34.79 -25.79
N ALA A 49 25.91 35.47 -24.84
CA ALA A 49 25.20 36.22 -23.79
C ALA A 49 24.26 37.31 -24.36
N ALA A 50 24.52 37.83 -25.56
CA ALA A 50 23.62 38.77 -26.23
C ALA A 50 22.32 38.07 -26.66
N VAL A 51 22.42 36.91 -27.32
CA VAL A 51 21.26 36.11 -27.74
C VAL A 51 20.47 35.63 -26.53
N ARG A 52 21.13 35.19 -25.46
CA ARG A 52 20.44 34.77 -24.23
C ARG A 52 19.63 35.89 -23.57
N ARG A 53 20.16 37.10 -23.49
CA ARG A 53 19.41 38.25 -22.96
C ARG A 53 18.21 38.62 -23.83
N ALA A 54 18.36 38.56 -25.15
CA ALA A 54 17.23 38.76 -26.06
C ALA A 54 16.19 37.63 -25.95
N PHE A 55 16.64 36.39 -25.71
CA PHE A 55 15.77 35.26 -25.46
C PHE A 55 14.94 35.43 -24.18
N GLU A 56 15.56 35.84 -23.07
CA GLU A 56 14.83 36.14 -21.83
C GLU A 56 13.77 37.23 -22.01
N ARG A 57 14.07 38.29 -22.77
CA ARG A 57 13.07 39.32 -23.14
C ARG A 57 11.95 38.75 -24.01
N ALA A 58 12.27 37.87 -24.96
CA ALA A 58 11.27 37.20 -25.77
C ALA A 58 10.36 36.31 -24.92
N LEU A 59 10.90 35.60 -23.92
CA LEU A 59 10.14 34.80 -22.97
C LEU A 59 9.25 35.67 -22.07
N SER A 60 9.76 36.80 -21.56
CA SER A 60 8.97 37.71 -20.72
C SER A 60 7.77 38.31 -21.45
N ASN A 61 7.86 38.42 -22.78
CA ASN A 61 6.80 38.94 -23.63
C ASN A 61 5.87 37.85 -24.20
N ASP A 62 6.15 36.57 -23.95
CA ASP A 62 5.34 35.46 -24.42
C ASP A 62 4.43 34.94 -23.31
N SER A 63 3.11 35.16 -23.45
CA SER A 63 2.10 34.78 -22.44
C SER A 63 2.05 33.29 -22.09
N ARG A 64 2.65 32.41 -22.90
CA ARG A 64 2.74 30.97 -22.61
C ARG A 64 3.81 30.67 -21.56
N TRP A 65 4.74 31.59 -21.35
CA TRP A 65 5.80 31.49 -20.36
C TRP A 65 5.44 32.34 -19.15
N ARG A 66 5.70 31.78 -17.97
CA ARG A 66 5.50 32.42 -16.69
C ARG A 66 6.86 32.65 -16.06
N ALA A 67 7.10 33.88 -15.61
CA ALA A 67 8.27 34.18 -14.79
C ALA A 67 8.18 33.49 -13.43
N THR A 68 9.31 32.98 -12.96
CA THR A 68 9.51 32.33 -11.66
C THR A 68 10.79 32.87 -11.02
N ASP A 69 11.06 32.50 -9.78
CA ASP A 69 12.26 32.95 -9.07
C ASP A 69 13.57 32.44 -9.71
N VAL A 70 13.50 31.38 -10.51
CA VAL A 70 14.67 30.72 -11.14
C VAL A 70 14.82 31.04 -12.64
N GLY A 71 13.85 31.71 -13.25
CA GLY A 71 13.80 32.02 -14.68
C GLY A 71 12.39 31.96 -15.23
N TYR A 72 12.17 31.25 -16.32
CA TYR A 72 10.87 31.19 -16.99
C TYR A 72 10.39 29.75 -17.13
N GLU A 73 9.10 29.51 -16.96
CA GLU A 73 8.51 28.18 -17.02
C GLU A 73 7.25 28.15 -17.87
N THR A 74 6.99 27.02 -18.51
CA THR A 74 5.72 26.73 -19.15
C THR A 74 5.33 25.27 -18.92
N SER A 75 4.04 25.01 -18.76
CA SER A 75 3.51 23.65 -18.60
C SER A 75 3.36 22.98 -19.96
N VAL A 76 3.62 21.69 -19.99
CA VAL A 76 3.40 20.83 -21.15
C VAL A 76 2.64 19.58 -20.69
N ASP A 77 2.12 18.80 -21.62
CA ASP A 77 1.46 17.54 -21.27
C ASP A 77 2.40 16.69 -20.41
N ASP A 78 1.91 16.28 -19.24
CA ASP A 78 2.62 15.42 -18.29
C ASP A 78 3.93 16.01 -17.73
N GLY A 79 4.14 17.34 -17.82
CA GLY A 79 5.39 17.92 -17.35
C GLY A 79 5.51 19.44 -17.46
N ARG A 80 6.75 19.90 -17.44
CA ARG A 80 7.12 21.33 -17.52
C ARG A 80 8.41 21.53 -18.30
N VAL A 81 8.52 22.72 -18.87
CA VAL A 81 9.72 23.22 -19.54
C VAL A 81 10.14 24.48 -18.81
N ALA A 82 11.39 24.54 -18.36
CA ALA A 82 11.95 25.67 -17.64
C ALA A 82 13.21 26.18 -18.34
N TYR A 83 13.31 27.50 -18.52
CA TYR A 83 14.54 28.18 -18.81
C TYR A 83 15.14 28.70 -17.50
N LEU A 84 16.34 28.25 -17.17
CA LEU A 84 17.04 28.58 -15.94
C LEU A 84 17.93 29.81 -16.19
N SER A 85 17.52 31.00 -15.77
CA SER A 85 18.25 32.25 -16.07
C SER A 85 19.68 32.27 -15.52
N ALA A 86 19.91 31.63 -14.37
CA ALA A 86 21.23 31.59 -13.73
C ALA A 86 22.28 30.85 -14.57
N THR A 87 21.91 29.70 -15.16
CA THR A 87 22.82 28.93 -16.01
C THR A 87 22.66 29.29 -17.49
N GLY A 88 21.47 29.74 -17.87
CA GLY A 88 21.04 29.94 -19.25
C GLY A 88 20.71 28.64 -19.96
N ASP A 89 20.32 27.58 -19.24
CA ASP A 89 19.97 26.28 -19.80
C ASP A 89 18.45 26.05 -19.85
N LEU A 90 18.04 25.11 -20.69
CA LEU A 90 16.65 24.71 -20.84
C LEU A 90 16.46 23.31 -20.26
N GLU A 91 15.58 23.18 -19.28
CA GLU A 91 15.26 21.93 -18.60
C GLU A 91 13.84 21.50 -18.96
N ILE A 92 13.68 20.23 -19.32
CA ILE A 92 12.39 19.62 -19.57
C ILE A 92 12.24 18.50 -18.56
N LEU A 93 11.15 18.51 -17.80
CA LEU A 93 10.82 17.50 -16.79
C LEU A 93 9.45 16.92 -17.10
N ILE A 94 9.38 15.60 -17.21
CA ILE A 94 8.13 14.83 -17.24
C ILE A 94 7.96 14.15 -15.90
N GLU A 95 6.77 14.27 -15.32
CA GLU A 95 6.40 13.62 -14.07
C GLU A 95 5.06 12.90 -14.25
N LEU A 96 5.09 11.60 -14.04
CA LEU A 96 3.91 10.74 -14.09
C LEU A 96 3.66 10.19 -12.70
N THR A 97 2.40 10.22 -12.27
CA THR A 97 1.98 9.67 -10.98
C THR A 97 0.86 8.66 -11.16
N ASP A 98 0.79 7.70 -10.25
CA ASP A 98 -0.29 6.72 -10.19
C ASP A 98 -0.54 6.26 -8.75
N ILE A 99 -1.70 5.66 -8.50
CA ILE A 99 -2.10 5.15 -7.20
C ILE A 99 -2.02 3.63 -7.20
N VAL A 100 -1.39 3.08 -6.17
CA VAL A 100 -1.34 1.64 -5.88
C VAL A 100 -2.18 1.37 -4.65
N ALA A 101 -3.22 0.55 -4.81
CA ALA A 101 -4.08 0.11 -3.72
C ALA A 101 -3.92 -1.40 -3.50
N VAL A 102 -3.76 -1.80 -2.25
CA VAL A 102 -3.59 -3.20 -1.83
C VAL A 102 -4.53 -3.52 -0.69
N SER A 103 -5.06 -4.74 -0.70
CA SER A 103 -5.88 -5.30 0.38
C SER A 103 -5.35 -6.69 0.72
N GLU A 104 -4.92 -6.88 1.96
CA GLU A 104 -4.43 -8.17 2.47
C GLU A 104 -5.31 -8.63 3.63
N GLN A 105 -5.66 -9.91 3.64
CA GLN A 105 -6.43 -10.53 4.71
C GLN A 105 -5.58 -11.57 5.43
N ARG A 106 -5.65 -11.57 6.76
CA ARG A 106 -5.09 -12.64 7.60
C ARG A 106 -6.15 -13.18 8.52
N THR A 107 -6.00 -14.46 8.85
CA THR A 107 -6.92 -15.20 9.70
C THR A 107 -6.15 -16.00 10.72
N GLY A 108 -6.57 -15.89 11.98
CA GLY A 108 -6.06 -16.63 13.11
C GLY A 108 -7.12 -17.54 13.72
N ARG A 109 -6.69 -18.50 14.54
CA ARG A 109 -7.60 -19.39 15.27
C ARG A 109 -7.10 -19.58 16.68
N VAL A 110 -8.02 -19.47 17.63
CA VAL A 110 -7.76 -19.71 19.05
C VAL A 110 -8.59 -20.90 19.48
N ARG A 111 -7.92 -21.94 19.97
CA ARG A 111 -8.55 -23.14 20.51
C ARG A 111 -8.12 -23.37 21.94
N ALA A 112 -9.08 -23.71 22.80
CA ALA A 112 -8.83 -24.22 24.13
C ALA A 112 -9.59 -25.52 24.36
N GLU A 113 -9.02 -26.39 25.17
CA GLU A 113 -9.60 -27.66 25.57
C GLU A 113 -9.54 -27.79 27.09
N SER A 114 -10.63 -28.25 27.68
CA SER A 114 -10.76 -28.48 29.11
C SER A 114 -11.19 -29.93 29.32
N THR A 115 -10.50 -30.60 30.23
CA THR A 115 -10.69 -32.03 30.52
C THR A 115 -10.87 -32.23 32.01
N SER A 116 -11.77 -33.14 32.40
CA SER A 116 -11.98 -33.54 33.79
C SER A 116 -12.28 -35.04 33.88
N ASP A 117 -11.84 -35.65 34.97
CA ASP A 117 -12.16 -37.02 35.34
C ASP A 117 -13.24 -36.99 36.44
N ILE A 118 -14.43 -37.49 36.14
CA ILE A 118 -15.51 -37.65 37.12
C ILE A 118 -15.54 -39.07 37.65
N SER A 119 -15.89 -39.23 38.93
CA SER A 119 -16.08 -40.54 39.54
C SER A 119 -17.25 -40.53 40.51
N SER A 120 -17.96 -41.65 40.62
CA SER A 120 -19.04 -41.85 41.58
C SER A 120 -18.92 -43.25 42.19
N GLU A 121 -19.53 -43.41 43.36
CA GLU A 121 -19.64 -44.69 44.04
C GLU A 121 -21.10 -45.05 44.22
N GLY A 122 -21.48 -46.26 43.83
CA GLY A 122 -22.80 -46.79 44.06
C GLY A 122 -22.76 -47.91 45.10
N GLU A 123 -23.85 -48.03 45.85
CA GLU A 123 -24.01 -49.04 46.89
C GLU A 123 -25.11 -50.04 46.51
N GLY A 124 -24.85 -51.31 46.80
CA GLY A 124 -25.81 -52.41 46.71
C GLY A 124 -25.82 -53.22 48.00
N THR A 125 -26.95 -53.85 48.31
CA THR A 125 -27.12 -54.64 49.54
C THR A 125 -27.56 -56.06 49.21
N TYR A 126 -26.95 -57.04 49.88
CA TYR A 126 -27.37 -58.44 49.81
C TYR A 126 -27.52 -59.03 51.21
N ASP A 127 -28.38 -60.05 51.31
CA ASP A 127 -28.56 -60.83 52.53
C ASP A 127 -28.27 -62.30 52.22
N PRO A 128 -27.21 -62.90 52.79
CA PRO A 128 -26.83 -64.28 52.50
C PRO A 128 -27.87 -65.31 52.97
N GLU A 129 -28.81 -64.95 53.85
CA GLU A 129 -29.87 -65.86 54.34
C GLU A 129 -31.12 -65.84 53.44
N ILE A 130 -31.28 -64.82 52.59
CA ILE A 130 -32.41 -64.68 51.67
C ILE A 130 -31.96 -65.07 50.26
N ARG A 131 -32.40 -66.26 49.79
CA ARG A 131 -32.06 -66.81 48.44
C ARG A 131 -32.39 -65.90 47.25
N LEU A 132 -33.08 -64.77 47.46
CA LEU A 132 -33.58 -63.87 46.43
C LEU A 132 -32.62 -62.70 46.09
N ARG A 133 -31.51 -62.50 46.81
CA ARG A 133 -30.51 -61.45 46.49
C ARG A 133 -29.08 -61.93 46.69
N SER A 134 -28.37 -62.18 45.59
CA SER A 134 -26.96 -62.58 45.60
C SER A 134 -26.00 -61.39 45.69
N GLU A 135 -24.75 -61.65 46.11
CA GLU A 135 -23.68 -60.64 46.08
C GLU A 135 -23.43 -60.10 44.65
N ALA A 136 -23.57 -60.95 43.63
CA ALA A 136 -23.42 -60.54 42.23
C ALA A 136 -24.50 -59.54 41.80
N GLU A 137 -25.75 -59.75 42.21
CA GLU A 137 -26.83 -58.78 41.98
C GLU A 137 -26.60 -57.49 42.76
N ALA A 138 -26.10 -57.55 44.00
CA ALA A 138 -25.73 -56.36 44.75
C ALA A 138 -24.58 -55.56 44.10
N ARG A 139 -23.56 -56.22 43.53
CA ARG A 139 -22.51 -55.58 42.71
C ARG A 139 -23.08 -54.93 41.45
N GLN A 140 -23.97 -55.62 40.74
CA GLN A 140 -24.61 -55.06 39.55
C GLN A 140 -25.47 -53.83 39.88
N ILE A 141 -26.23 -53.87 40.98
CA ILE A 141 -26.99 -52.73 41.49
C ILE A 141 -26.06 -51.59 41.90
N ALA A 142 -24.97 -51.88 42.63
CA ALA A 142 -23.96 -50.89 43.02
C ALA A 142 -23.36 -50.19 41.78
N LEU A 143 -22.97 -50.95 40.75
CA LEU A 143 -22.43 -50.39 39.51
C LEU A 143 -23.46 -49.59 38.72
N GLN A 144 -24.71 -50.05 38.63
CA GLN A 144 -25.79 -49.28 37.99
C GLN A 144 -26.08 -47.97 38.73
N ASN A 145 -26.07 -47.98 40.06
CA ASN A 145 -26.24 -46.78 40.87
C ASN A 145 -25.07 -45.81 40.66
N ALA A 146 -23.83 -46.31 40.62
CA ALA A 146 -22.64 -45.50 40.29
C ALA A 146 -22.80 -44.85 38.91
N ASN A 147 -23.14 -45.63 37.88
CA ASN A 147 -23.31 -45.12 36.51
C ASN A 147 -24.45 -44.10 36.39
N ARG A 148 -25.61 -44.32 37.03
CA ARG A 148 -26.69 -43.31 37.04
C ARG A 148 -26.26 -41.99 37.67
N GLN A 149 -25.45 -42.04 38.72
CA GLN A 149 -24.87 -40.83 39.32
C GLN A 149 -23.84 -40.18 38.41
N LEU A 150 -22.99 -40.96 37.72
CA LEU A 150 -22.06 -40.42 36.72
C LEU A 150 -22.79 -39.71 35.58
N ASP A 151 -23.86 -40.30 35.05
CA ASP A 151 -24.62 -39.70 33.95
C ASP A 151 -25.26 -38.38 34.37
N ALA A 152 -25.72 -38.28 35.63
CA ALA A 152 -26.20 -37.02 36.20
C ALA A 152 -25.09 -35.96 36.38
N MET A 153 -23.88 -36.38 36.77
CA MET A 153 -22.71 -35.50 36.92
C MET A 153 -22.14 -35.04 35.58
N GLU A 154 -22.20 -35.89 34.55
CA GLU A 154 -21.59 -35.62 33.24
C GLU A 154 -22.13 -34.34 32.61
N GLN A 155 -23.44 -34.12 32.63
CA GLN A 155 -24.01 -32.94 31.97
C GLN A 155 -23.57 -31.63 32.63
N ALA A 156 -23.53 -31.59 33.97
CA ALA A 156 -23.04 -30.44 34.72
C ALA A 156 -21.54 -30.19 34.44
N GLN A 157 -20.73 -31.27 34.50
CA GLN A 157 -19.29 -31.17 34.24
C GLN A 157 -19.00 -30.76 32.79
N ALA A 158 -19.72 -31.31 31.81
CA ALA A 158 -19.54 -30.99 30.40
C ALA A 158 -19.84 -29.52 30.10
N ASN A 159 -20.89 -28.96 30.72
CA ASN A 159 -21.21 -27.54 30.59
C ASN A 159 -20.14 -26.65 31.21
N GLN A 160 -19.62 -27.03 32.39
CA GLN A 160 -18.53 -26.31 33.04
C GLN A 160 -17.26 -26.33 32.18
N LEU A 161 -16.84 -27.51 31.69
CA LEU A 161 -15.65 -27.63 30.82
C LEU A 161 -15.78 -26.81 29.53
N LEU A 162 -16.99 -26.72 28.97
CA LEU A 162 -17.23 -25.87 27.81
C LEU A 162 -17.11 -24.38 28.15
N GLN A 163 -17.61 -23.96 29.31
CA GLN A 163 -17.45 -22.58 29.79
C GLN A 163 -15.99 -22.25 30.06
N ASP A 164 -15.24 -23.15 30.69
CA ASP A 164 -13.81 -23.01 30.97
C ASP A 164 -13.02 -22.87 29.66
N ALA A 165 -13.27 -23.75 28.68
CA ALA A 165 -12.66 -23.68 27.35
C ALA A 165 -12.99 -22.35 26.66
N ARG A 166 -14.25 -21.89 26.74
CA ARG A 166 -14.66 -20.61 26.16
C ARG A 166 -13.99 -19.41 26.83
N GLN A 167 -13.91 -19.38 28.16
CA GLN A 167 -13.22 -18.32 28.89
C GLN A 167 -11.74 -18.25 28.53
N GLU A 168 -11.09 -19.40 28.38
CA GLU A 168 -9.68 -19.44 27.98
C GLU A 168 -9.47 -18.95 26.54
N VAL A 169 -10.38 -19.28 25.62
CA VAL A 169 -10.36 -18.68 24.27
C VAL A 169 -10.54 -17.17 24.35
N LEU A 170 -11.51 -16.66 25.11
CA LEU A 170 -11.75 -15.21 25.28
C LEU A 170 -10.54 -14.49 25.89
N ARG A 171 -9.77 -15.15 26.76
CA ARG A 171 -8.55 -14.58 27.33
C ARG A 171 -7.43 -14.43 26.30
N ARG A 172 -7.36 -15.35 25.33
CA ARG A 172 -6.32 -15.38 24.28
C ARG A 172 -6.72 -14.68 22.99
N ILE A 173 -8.02 -14.41 22.78
CA ILE A 173 -8.52 -13.86 21.51
C ILE A 173 -7.95 -12.47 21.22
N GLY A 174 -7.73 -11.64 22.25
CA GLY A 174 -7.11 -10.32 22.09
C GLY A 174 -5.67 -10.39 21.58
N ASP A 175 -4.89 -11.36 22.06
CA ASP A 175 -3.51 -11.58 21.60
C ASP A 175 -3.49 -12.07 20.14
N GLU A 176 -4.41 -12.98 19.78
CA GLU A 176 -4.56 -13.45 18.40
C GLU A 176 -5.03 -12.32 17.47
N GLU A 177 -5.97 -11.48 17.90
CA GLU A 177 -6.42 -10.29 17.17
C GLU A 177 -5.29 -9.30 16.91
N ALA A 178 -4.46 -9.03 17.92
CA ALA A 178 -3.29 -8.19 17.75
C ALA A 178 -2.30 -8.78 16.75
N ARG A 179 -2.01 -10.09 16.85
CA ARG A 179 -1.10 -10.79 15.93
C ARG A 179 -1.63 -10.79 14.50
N VAL A 180 -2.90 -11.16 14.29
CA VAL A 180 -3.53 -11.22 12.96
C VAL A 180 -3.58 -9.83 12.32
N ARG A 181 -3.80 -8.77 13.11
CA ARG A 181 -3.74 -7.39 12.63
C ARG A 181 -2.35 -7.02 12.17
N GLU A 182 -1.33 -7.24 13.01
CA GLU A 182 0.07 -6.94 12.67
C GLU A 182 0.52 -7.70 11.41
N GLU A 183 0.18 -8.99 11.31
CA GLU A 183 0.47 -9.81 10.13
C GLU A 183 -0.21 -9.28 8.86
N ALA A 184 -1.47 -8.83 8.95
CA ALA A 184 -2.20 -8.27 7.82
C ALA A 184 -1.61 -6.92 7.38
N GLU A 185 -1.27 -6.04 8.32
CA GLU A 185 -0.65 -4.74 8.05
C GLU A 185 0.75 -4.89 7.46
N ALA A 186 1.58 -5.78 8.01
CA ALA A 186 2.91 -6.08 7.49
C ALA A 186 2.86 -6.66 6.08
N ALA A 187 1.90 -7.57 5.82
CA ALA A 187 1.68 -8.11 4.49
C ALA A 187 1.22 -7.02 3.49
N ALA A 188 0.26 -6.18 3.88
CA ALA A 188 -0.22 -5.09 3.03
C ALA A 188 0.92 -4.12 2.69
N ALA A 189 1.76 -3.78 3.67
CA ALA A 189 2.92 -2.92 3.47
C ALA A 189 3.97 -3.54 2.55
N ALA A 190 4.28 -4.84 2.71
CA ALA A 190 5.23 -5.54 1.85
C ALA A 190 4.74 -5.58 0.39
N THR A 191 3.51 -6.03 0.17
CA THR A 191 2.89 -6.11 -1.16
C THR A 191 2.76 -4.72 -1.80
N ALA A 192 2.33 -3.70 -1.04
CA ALA A 192 2.19 -2.34 -1.57
C ALA A 192 3.54 -1.72 -1.97
N ASN A 193 4.60 -1.95 -1.19
CA ASN A 193 5.94 -1.45 -1.53
C ASN A 193 6.50 -2.14 -2.78
N GLU A 194 6.31 -3.44 -2.92
CA GLU A 194 6.72 -4.17 -4.12
C GLU A 194 5.98 -3.66 -5.37
N LEU A 195 4.66 -3.52 -5.28
CA LEU A 195 3.85 -3.00 -6.39
C LEU A 195 4.18 -1.54 -6.72
N ARG A 196 4.40 -0.70 -5.70
CA ARG A 196 4.86 0.68 -5.88
C ARG A 196 6.18 0.73 -6.64
N ALA A 197 7.19 -0.03 -6.22
CA ALA A 197 8.49 -0.05 -6.89
C ALA A 197 8.39 -0.49 -8.36
N ARG A 198 7.60 -1.53 -8.64
CA ARG A 198 7.33 -1.96 -10.03
C ARG A 198 6.64 -0.87 -10.83
N ARG A 199 5.68 -0.17 -10.22
CA ARG A 199 4.95 0.92 -10.89
C ARG A 199 5.83 2.14 -11.12
N GLU A 200 6.68 2.52 -10.18
CA GLU A 200 7.67 3.61 -10.31
C GLU A 200 8.63 3.37 -11.49
N GLN A 201 9.12 2.13 -11.65
CA GLN A 201 9.96 1.75 -12.79
C GLN A 201 9.21 1.89 -14.12
N GLU A 202 7.96 1.42 -14.18
CA GLU A 202 7.12 1.56 -15.37
C GLU A 202 6.83 3.03 -15.70
N LEU A 203 6.46 3.83 -14.71
CA LEU A 203 6.21 5.26 -14.85
C LEU A 203 7.47 6.00 -15.30
N THR A 204 8.64 5.62 -14.78
CA THR A 204 9.93 6.21 -15.20
C THR A 204 10.22 5.91 -16.67
N ARG A 205 10.04 4.66 -17.12
CA ARG A 205 10.19 4.30 -18.53
C ARG A 205 9.21 5.09 -19.42
N ARG A 206 7.95 5.17 -19.02
CA ARG A 206 6.93 5.95 -19.74
C ARG A 206 7.28 7.44 -19.77
N ALA A 207 7.79 7.99 -18.68
CA ALA A 207 8.24 9.38 -18.60
C ALA A 207 9.40 9.63 -19.58
N GLN A 208 10.34 8.70 -19.72
CA GLN A 208 11.44 8.78 -20.71
C GLN A 208 10.93 8.75 -22.16
N GLU A 209 9.96 7.87 -22.46
CA GLU A 209 9.32 7.80 -23.78
C GLU A 209 8.59 9.11 -24.11
N ARG A 210 7.85 9.64 -23.13
CA ARG A 210 7.12 10.90 -23.25
C ARG A 210 8.08 12.09 -23.38
N LEU A 211 9.20 12.08 -22.67
CA LEU A 211 10.22 13.11 -22.71
C LEU A 211 10.76 13.30 -24.13
N ALA A 212 10.94 12.23 -24.92
CA ALA A 212 11.40 12.34 -26.30
C ALA A 212 10.39 13.07 -27.20
N ILE A 213 9.09 12.84 -26.98
CA ILE A 213 8.00 13.49 -27.73
C ILE A 213 7.91 14.96 -27.32
N VAL A 214 7.82 15.21 -26.02
CA VAL A 214 7.71 16.57 -25.47
C VAL A 214 8.94 17.40 -25.83
N ARG A 215 10.15 16.83 -25.79
CA ARG A 215 11.37 17.53 -26.22
C ARG A 215 11.26 18.15 -27.60
N ARG A 216 10.62 17.47 -28.57
CA ARG A 216 10.42 18.02 -29.91
C ARG A 216 9.50 19.25 -29.86
N GLN A 217 8.35 19.13 -29.21
CA GLN A 217 7.37 20.20 -29.05
C GLN A 217 7.95 21.40 -28.28
N SER A 218 8.70 21.13 -27.21
CA SER A 218 9.38 22.16 -26.41
C SER A 218 10.47 22.87 -27.21
N THR A 219 11.17 22.16 -28.09
CA THR A 219 12.19 22.77 -28.97
C THR A 219 11.54 23.70 -30.00
N GLU A 220 10.37 23.36 -30.53
CA GLU A 220 9.60 24.25 -31.42
C GLU A 220 9.11 25.49 -30.67
N LEU A 221 8.56 25.30 -29.46
CA LEU A 221 8.09 26.39 -28.60
C LEU A 221 9.22 27.37 -28.24
N ALA A 222 10.35 26.85 -27.77
CA ALA A 222 11.55 27.64 -27.47
C ALA A 222 12.16 28.22 -28.76
N GLY A 223 12.12 27.48 -29.87
CA GLY A 223 12.64 27.89 -31.17
C GLY A 223 11.99 29.17 -31.69
N ALA A 224 10.68 29.34 -31.51
CA ALA A 224 9.98 30.57 -31.89
C ALA A 224 10.44 31.79 -31.07
N ALA A 225 10.69 31.63 -29.77
CA ALA A 225 11.26 32.70 -28.94
C ALA A 225 12.73 32.97 -29.30
N LEU A 226 13.50 31.93 -29.61
CA LEU A 226 14.89 32.04 -30.03
C LEU A 226 15.05 32.72 -31.39
N GLY A 227 14.17 32.45 -32.35
CA GLY A 227 14.16 33.12 -33.64
C GLY A 227 13.97 34.64 -33.49
N ARG A 228 13.01 35.05 -32.65
CA ARG A 228 12.81 36.47 -32.29
C ARG A 228 14.05 37.07 -31.61
N ALA A 229 14.68 36.32 -30.70
CA ALA A 229 15.91 36.77 -30.03
C ALA A 229 17.07 36.99 -31.01
N TYR A 230 17.26 36.07 -31.97
CA TYR A 230 18.27 36.22 -33.02
C TYR A 230 17.99 37.41 -33.93
N GLN A 231 16.74 37.59 -34.34
CA GLN A 231 16.33 38.75 -35.12
C GLN A 231 16.69 40.05 -34.39
N GLU A 232 16.33 40.17 -33.11
CA GLU A 232 16.63 41.34 -32.30
C GLU A 232 18.13 41.64 -32.22
N VAL A 233 18.96 40.61 -31.99
CA VAL A 233 20.42 40.76 -31.90
C VAL A 233 21.03 41.15 -33.25
N LEU A 234 20.58 40.55 -34.35
CA LEU A 234 21.08 40.86 -35.70
C LEU A 234 20.70 42.29 -36.11
N VAL A 235 19.47 42.71 -35.85
CA VAL A 235 19.00 44.08 -36.08
C VAL A 235 19.84 45.07 -35.27
N ALA A 236 20.03 44.81 -33.97
CA ALA A 236 20.83 45.67 -33.12
C ALA A 236 22.30 45.76 -33.59
N ALA A 237 22.88 44.65 -34.05
CA ALA A 237 24.24 44.63 -34.58
C ALA A 237 24.36 45.40 -35.92
N ALA A 238 23.36 45.30 -36.81
CA ALA A 238 23.33 46.04 -38.07
C ALA A 238 23.22 47.55 -37.82
N VAL A 239 22.29 47.97 -36.95
CA VAL A 239 22.13 49.39 -36.55
C VAL A 239 23.42 49.92 -35.91
N GLY A 240 24.05 49.14 -35.03
CA GLY A 240 25.33 49.52 -34.42
C GLY A 240 26.49 49.67 -35.42
N ARG A 241 26.35 49.14 -36.64
CA ARG A 241 27.31 49.28 -37.75
C ARG A 241 26.89 50.31 -38.80
N GLY A 242 25.88 51.13 -38.51
CA GLY A 242 25.44 52.21 -39.40
C GLY A 242 24.45 51.77 -40.48
N ALA A 243 23.84 50.59 -40.36
CA ALA A 243 22.79 50.17 -41.29
C ALA A 243 21.57 51.11 -41.23
N GLN A 244 21.04 51.46 -42.40
CA GLN A 244 19.85 52.32 -42.58
C GLN A 244 18.75 51.55 -43.34
N ASN A 245 17.53 52.08 -43.35
CA ASN A 245 16.37 51.49 -44.04
C ASN A 245 16.13 50.01 -43.71
N LEU A 246 16.07 49.71 -42.40
CA LEU A 246 15.99 48.34 -41.90
C LEU A 246 14.55 47.82 -41.97
N GLU A 247 14.34 46.81 -42.81
CA GLU A 247 13.08 46.09 -42.96
C GLU A 247 13.23 44.66 -42.43
N THR A 248 12.27 44.22 -41.62
CA THR A 248 12.19 42.83 -41.20
C THR A 248 10.80 42.28 -41.47
N PHE A 249 10.73 41.12 -42.10
CA PHE A 249 9.48 40.40 -42.33
C PHE A 249 9.74 38.89 -42.25
N THR A 250 8.69 38.13 -41.93
CA THR A 250 8.72 36.67 -41.92
C THR A 250 7.89 36.17 -43.09
N ASP A 251 8.41 35.23 -43.87
CA ASP A 251 7.65 34.63 -44.98
C ASP A 251 6.70 33.52 -44.50
N ASP A 252 5.87 33.00 -45.42
CA ASP A 252 4.89 31.94 -45.14
C ASP A 252 5.55 30.61 -44.73
N GLU A 253 6.85 30.44 -44.98
CA GLU A 253 7.64 29.29 -44.55
C GLU A 253 8.30 29.51 -43.18
N GLY A 254 8.05 30.65 -42.52
CA GLY A 254 8.58 30.97 -41.21
C GLY A 254 10.03 31.46 -41.21
N ARG A 255 10.60 31.79 -42.38
CA ARG A 255 11.97 32.32 -42.48
C ARG A 255 11.96 33.82 -42.18
N ILE A 256 12.91 34.26 -41.36
CA ILE A 256 13.07 35.67 -40.99
C ILE A 256 13.99 36.34 -42.00
N HIS A 257 13.46 37.33 -42.74
CA HIS A 257 14.20 38.17 -43.66
C HIS A 257 14.56 39.49 -42.99
N ILE A 258 15.83 39.88 -43.08
CA ILE A 258 16.34 41.16 -42.59
C ILE A 258 17.01 41.86 -43.77
N ARG A 259 16.43 42.97 -44.23
CA ARG A 259 16.97 43.81 -45.29
C ARG A 259 17.44 45.13 -44.69
N PHE A 260 18.62 45.59 -45.10
CA PHE A 260 19.15 46.89 -44.72
C PHE A 260 20.11 47.39 -45.79
N GLU A 261 20.27 48.71 -45.83
CA GLU A 261 21.32 49.38 -46.59
C GLU A 261 22.50 49.65 -45.65
N ALA A 262 23.72 49.35 -46.10
CA ALA A 262 24.95 49.65 -45.35
C ALA A 262 25.87 50.48 -46.24
N GLU A 263 26.42 51.58 -45.70
CA GLU A 263 27.52 52.30 -46.36
C GLU A 263 28.75 51.39 -46.41
N ALA A 264 29.35 51.26 -47.59
CA ALA A 264 30.49 50.38 -47.87
C ALA A 264 31.81 50.92 -47.28
#